data_AF-A0A7U9X3S6-F1
#
_entry.id   AF-A0A7U9X3S6-F1
#
_cell.length_a   1.000
_cell.length_b   1.000
_cell.length_c   1.000
_cell.angle_alpha   90.00
_cell.angle_beta   90.00
_cell.angle_gamma   90.00
#
_symmetry.space_group_name_H-M   'P 1'
#
loop_
_entity.id
_entity.type
_entity.pdbx_description
1 polymer ?
#
loop_
_entity_poly.entity_id
_entity_poly.type
_entity_poly.pdbx_seq_one_letter_code
_entity_poly.pdbx_strand_id
1 'polypeptide(L)'
;MGKQKKTPLPPDVKAYIDASVKMTAEAVKEACGPLQRPQNAKTAFKSTEARLYALPVLKVKIKDDTEKIEQLRTYGAPERSKSITRFSKNSVRLDPEEALEAIIKDQEAAIAADQHEVDILETALDYIRDDPYYKTVSGRYFDGLDNETIGEKIGCDGTTVWRNRQRLVKSLAVRLYGTTAID
;
A
#
# COMPACT_ATOMS: atom_id res chain seq x y z
N MET A 1 -23.53 41.35 25.02
CA MET A 1 -22.20 40.71 24.96
C MET A 1 -22.09 39.71 26.10
N GLY A 2 -21.84 38.43 25.81
CA GLY A 2 -21.63 37.42 26.84
C GLY A 2 -20.89 36.23 26.26
N LYS A 3 -19.59 36.40 25.96
CA LYS A 3 -18.73 35.27 25.60
C LYS A 3 -18.63 34.38 26.84
N GLN A 4 -19.29 33.22 26.83
CA GLN A 4 -19.03 32.18 27.81
C GLN A 4 -17.55 31.79 27.70
N LYS A 5 -16.75 32.19 28.69
CA LYS A 5 -15.36 31.76 28.82
C LYS A 5 -15.40 30.26 29.10
N LYS A 6 -14.95 29.43 28.16
CA LYS A 6 -14.74 28.00 28.38
C LYS A 6 -13.81 27.84 29.58
N THR A 7 -14.32 27.32 30.68
CA THR A 7 -13.53 26.98 31.86
C THR A 7 -12.46 25.97 31.44
N PRO A 8 -11.17 26.22 31.71
CA PRO A 8 -10.13 25.28 31.33
C PRO A 8 -10.34 23.96 32.08
N LEU A 9 -10.42 22.87 31.32
CA LEU A 9 -10.50 21.51 31.87
C LEU A 9 -9.37 21.28 32.89
N PRO A 10 -9.63 20.53 33.98
CA PRO A 10 -8.62 20.17 34.97
C PRO A 10 -7.38 19.58 34.29
N PRO A 11 -6.16 19.90 34.77
CA PRO A 11 -4.91 19.51 34.11
C PRO A 11 -4.81 17.99 33.92
N ASP A 12 -5.34 17.21 34.86
CA ASP A 12 -5.28 15.75 34.84
C ASP A 12 -6.13 15.12 33.72
N VAL A 13 -7.30 15.72 33.42
CA VAL A 13 -8.20 15.23 32.36
C VAL A 13 -7.63 15.55 30.98
N LYS A 14 -7.00 16.72 30.81
CA LYS A 14 -6.30 17.06 29.57
C LYS A 14 -5.11 16.14 29.33
N ALA A 15 -4.30 15.88 30.36
CA ALA A 15 -3.15 14.97 30.26
C ALA A 15 -3.59 13.54 29.87
N TYR A 16 -4.72 13.07 30.41
CA TYR A 16 -5.28 11.76 30.05
C TYR A 16 -5.77 11.71 28.59
N ILE A 17 -6.46 12.76 28.13
CA ILE A 17 -6.91 12.87 26.73
C ILE A 17 -5.68 12.90 25.80
N ASP A 18 -4.68 13.74 26.09
CA ASP A 18 -3.48 13.85 25.27
C ASP A 18 -2.69 12.53 25.22
N ALA A 19 -2.59 11.82 26.35
CA ALA A 19 -1.96 10.50 26.41
C ALA A 19 -2.73 9.44 25.60
N SER A 20 -4.07 9.46 25.67
CA SER A 20 -4.91 8.54 24.89
C SER A 20 -4.83 8.81 23.38
N VAL A 21 -4.82 10.08 22.97
CA VAL A 21 -4.61 10.47 21.57
C VAL A 21 -3.22 10.06 21.09
N LYS A 22 -2.19 10.21 21.93
CA LYS A 22 -0.82 9.79 21.60
C LYS A 22 -0.69 8.27 21.45
N MET A 23 -1.25 7.50 22.39
CA MET A 23 -1.29 6.03 22.28
C MET A 23 -2.05 5.56 21.04
N THR A 24 -3.20 6.17 20.71
CA THR A 24 -3.93 5.80 19.48
C THR A 24 -3.16 6.18 18.21
N ALA A 25 -2.45 7.32 18.19
CA ALA A 25 -1.61 7.71 17.07
C ALA A 25 -0.38 6.81 16.90
N GLU A 26 0.20 6.32 18.00
CA GLU A 26 1.31 5.38 18.01
C GLU A 26 0.86 3.98 17.57
N ALA A 27 -0.29 3.50 18.06
CA ALA A 27 -0.87 2.22 17.66
C ALA A 27 -1.32 2.22 16.19
N VAL A 28 -1.88 3.32 15.67
CA VAL A 28 -2.21 3.47 14.24
C VAL A 28 -0.94 3.50 13.37
N LYS A 29 0.15 4.07 13.88
CA LYS A 29 1.48 4.03 13.23
C LYS A 29 2.07 2.62 13.17
N GLU A 30 1.82 1.78 14.16
CA GLU A 30 2.31 0.39 14.22
C GLU A 30 1.43 -0.60 13.42
N ALA A 31 0.11 -0.40 13.43
CA ALA A 31 -0.84 -1.32 12.79
C ALA A 31 -0.81 -1.26 11.25
N CYS A 32 -0.41 -0.11 10.68
CA CYS A 32 -0.12 0.01 9.26
C CYS A 32 1.39 -0.16 9.09
N GLY A 33 1.87 -1.39 8.92
CA GLY A 33 3.31 -1.67 8.71
C GLY A 33 3.89 -0.70 7.69
N PRO A 34 4.82 0.20 8.07
CA PRO A 34 5.10 1.36 7.25
C PRO A 34 5.93 0.92 6.04
N LEU A 35 5.33 0.97 4.86
CA LEU A 35 6.05 1.51 3.71
C LEU A 35 6.62 2.85 4.20
N GLN A 36 7.92 2.86 4.48
CA GLN A 36 8.61 3.95 5.19
C GLN A 36 8.13 5.30 4.67
N ARG A 37 7.56 6.11 5.57
CA ARG A 37 7.08 7.44 5.20
C ARG A 37 8.26 8.21 4.58
N PRO A 38 8.12 8.72 3.35
CA PRO A 38 9.22 9.42 2.69
C PRO A 38 9.65 10.62 3.54
N GLN A 39 10.96 10.82 3.65
CA GLN A 39 11.58 11.84 4.49
C GLN A 39 11.54 13.23 3.84
N ASN A 40 11.44 13.30 2.51
CA ASN A 40 11.44 14.53 1.72
C ASN A 40 10.66 14.35 0.41
N ALA A 41 10.38 15.44 -0.32
CA ALA A 41 9.53 15.32 -1.51
C ALA A 41 10.17 14.48 -2.62
N LYS A 42 11.50 14.50 -2.73
CA LYS A 42 12.23 13.65 -3.68
C LYS A 42 12.03 12.15 -3.40
N THR A 43 12.09 11.74 -2.14
CA THR A 43 11.81 10.34 -1.76
C THR A 43 10.32 10.01 -1.93
N ALA A 44 9.43 10.96 -1.66
CA ALA A 44 7.99 10.78 -1.89
C ALA A 44 7.67 10.56 -3.36
N PHE A 45 8.27 11.36 -4.24
CA PHE A 45 8.15 11.21 -5.69
C PHE A 45 8.65 9.84 -6.16
N LYS A 46 9.87 9.46 -5.77
CA LYS A 46 10.45 8.15 -6.12
C LYS A 46 9.62 6.98 -5.61
N SER A 47 9.11 7.08 -4.38
CA SER A 47 8.25 6.04 -3.80
C SER A 47 6.93 5.94 -4.55
N THR A 48 6.35 7.07 -4.98
CA THR A 48 5.15 7.09 -5.83
C THR A 48 5.40 6.39 -7.17
N GLU A 49 6.51 6.70 -7.84
CA GLU A 49 6.86 6.03 -9.10
C GLU A 49 7.05 4.52 -8.93
N ALA A 50 7.76 4.11 -7.87
CA ALA A 50 7.97 2.69 -7.57
C ALA A 50 6.64 1.95 -7.37
N ARG A 51 5.70 2.55 -6.62
CA ARG A 51 4.35 2.01 -6.42
C ARG A 51 3.55 1.93 -7.71
N LEU A 52 3.63 2.94 -8.57
CA LEU A 52 2.94 2.93 -9.87
C LEU A 52 3.44 1.81 -10.80
N TYR A 53 4.76 1.55 -10.82
CA TYR A 53 5.32 0.42 -11.55
C TYR A 53 4.93 -0.94 -10.94
N ALA A 54 4.81 -1.01 -9.62
CA ALA A 54 4.45 -2.24 -8.92
C ALA A 54 2.97 -2.61 -9.08
N LEU A 55 2.08 -1.63 -9.28
CA LEU A 55 0.63 -1.83 -9.33
C LEU A 55 0.14 -2.98 -10.24
N PRO A 56 0.52 -3.07 -11.53
CA PRO A 56 0.08 -4.17 -12.38
C PRO A 56 0.58 -5.54 -11.88
N VAL A 57 1.81 -5.60 -11.35
CA VAL A 57 2.40 -6.82 -10.79
C VAL A 57 1.69 -7.23 -9.51
N LEU A 58 1.36 -6.27 -8.65
CA LEU A 58 0.65 -6.50 -7.38
C LEU A 58 -0.74 -7.11 -7.63
N LYS A 59 -1.46 -6.64 -8.65
CA LYS A 59 -2.75 -7.22 -9.06
C LYS A 59 -2.65 -8.66 -9.52
N VAL A 60 -1.55 -9.04 -10.18
CA VAL A 60 -1.32 -10.44 -10.58
C VAL A 60 -0.99 -11.28 -9.35
N LYS A 61 -0.10 -10.78 -8.48
CA LYS A 61 0.27 -11.46 -7.24
C LYS A 61 -0.95 -11.77 -6.36
N ILE A 62 -1.86 -10.81 -6.18
CA ILE A 62 -3.09 -11.00 -5.40
C ILE A 62 -3.91 -12.16 -5.97
N LYS A 63 -4.07 -12.23 -7.30
CA LYS A 63 -4.79 -13.33 -7.95
C LYS A 63 -4.10 -14.67 -7.70
N ASP A 64 -2.79 -14.74 -7.93
CA ASP A 64 -2.01 -15.96 -7.72
C ASP A 64 -2.09 -16.43 -6.26
N ASP A 65 -2.06 -15.51 -5.30
CA ASP A 65 -2.13 -15.83 -3.88
C ASP A 65 -3.56 -16.25 -3.45
N THR A 66 -4.61 -15.67 -4.02
CA THR A 66 -5.98 -16.15 -3.83
C THR A 66 -6.16 -17.58 -4.35
N GLU A 67 -5.63 -17.89 -5.53
CA GLU A 67 -5.66 -19.24 -6.11
C GLU A 67 -4.89 -20.24 -5.23
N LYS A 68 -3.76 -19.85 -4.66
CA LYS A 68 -3.00 -20.69 -3.73
C LYS A 68 -3.80 -21.02 -2.46
N ILE A 69 -4.53 -20.05 -1.90
CA ILE A 69 -5.40 -20.29 -0.74
C ILE A 69 -6.52 -21.28 -1.10
N GLU A 70 -7.15 -21.12 -2.27
CA GLU A 70 -8.18 -22.06 -2.75
C GLU A 70 -7.62 -23.48 -2.92
N GLN A 71 -6.40 -23.61 -3.45
CA GLN A 71 -5.71 -24.89 -3.55
C GLN A 71 -5.42 -25.49 -2.17
N LEU A 72 -4.93 -24.69 -1.22
CA LEU A 72 -4.66 -25.15 0.16
C LEU A 72 -5.94 -25.58 0.88
N ARG A 73 -7.06 -24.89 0.65
CA ARG A 73 -8.37 -25.27 1.19
C ARG A 73 -8.92 -26.56 0.58
N THR A 74 -8.66 -26.80 -0.70
CA THR A 74 -9.19 -27.96 -1.43
C THR A 74 -8.36 -29.22 -1.19
N TYR A 75 -7.04 -29.10 -1.25
CA TYR A 75 -6.12 -30.24 -1.23
C TYR A 75 -5.35 -30.41 0.10
N GLY A 76 -5.44 -29.42 1.00
CA GLY A 76 -4.69 -29.41 2.26
C GLY A 76 -3.21 -29.06 2.08
N ALA A 77 -2.44 -29.21 3.16
CA ALA A 77 -1.00 -29.00 3.11
C ALA A 77 -0.33 -30.06 2.23
N PRO A 78 0.62 -29.69 1.34
CA PRO A 78 1.32 -30.67 0.52
C PRO A 78 2.08 -31.67 1.40
N GLU A 79 1.82 -32.97 1.20
CA GLU A 79 2.57 -34.02 1.90
C GLU A 79 4.07 -33.92 1.55
N ARG A 80 4.94 -33.86 2.57
CA ARG A 80 6.38 -33.98 2.31
C ARG A 80 6.70 -35.38 1.82
N SER A 81 7.64 -35.48 0.87
CA SER A 81 8.17 -36.75 0.38
C SER A 81 8.64 -37.65 1.52
N LYS A 82 8.10 -38.87 1.59
CA LYS A 82 8.31 -39.87 2.66
C LYS A 82 9.75 -40.37 2.81
N SER A 83 10.68 -39.94 1.95
CA SER A 83 12.06 -40.43 1.90
C SER A 83 13.06 -39.67 2.79
N ILE A 84 12.67 -38.55 3.42
CA ILE A 84 13.54 -37.78 4.32
C ILE A 84 13.14 -38.04 5.77
N THR A 85 13.85 -38.96 6.43
CA THR A 85 13.76 -39.14 7.89
C THR A 85 14.71 -38.17 8.59
N ARG A 86 14.18 -37.11 9.21
CA ARG A 86 14.91 -36.31 10.21
C ARG A 86 14.49 -36.71 11.62
N PHE A 87 15.47 -36.94 12.48
CA PHE A 87 15.24 -37.05 13.93
C PHE A 87 14.79 -35.69 14.47
N SER A 88 13.52 -35.59 14.88
CA SER A 88 12.98 -34.40 15.55
C SER A 88 13.09 -34.56 17.07
N LYS A 89 13.84 -33.68 17.73
CA LYS A 89 13.83 -33.55 19.20
C LYS A 89 12.61 -32.70 19.59
N ASN A 90 11.89 -33.17 20.62
CA ASN A 90 10.69 -32.60 21.25
C ASN A 90 10.42 -31.12 20.95
N SER A 91 9.48 -30.87 20.04
CA SER A 91 8.74 -29.61 19.92
C SER A 91 7.26 -29.90 20.17
N VAL A 92 6.53 -28.91 20.69
CA VAL A 92 5.07 -28.96 20.80
C VAL A 92 4.51 -29.29 19.42
N ARG A 93 3.78 -30.42 19.33
CA ARG A 93 3.12 -30.82 18.09
C ARG A 93 1.84 -30.02 18.01
N LEU A 94 1.84 -28.95 17.20
CA LEU A 94 0.58 -28.38 16.73
C LEU A 94 -0.14 -29.45 15.90
N ASP A 95 -1.46 -29.49 16.04
CA ASP A 95 -2.27 -30.35 15.20
C ASP A 95 -2.10 -29.91 13.73
N PRO A 96 -1.94 -30.85 12.76
CA PRO A 96 -1.75 -30.49 11.36
C PRO A 96 -2.85 -29.60 10.79
N GLU A 97 -4.08 -29.67 11.32
CA GLU A 97 -5.19 -28.80 10.89
C GLU A 97 -4.99 -27.37 11.42
N GLU A 98 -4.67 -27.22 12.72
CA GLU A 98 -4.37 -25.90 13.31
C GLU A 98 -3.17 -25.21 12.62
N ALA A 99 -2.16 -25.98 12.23
CA ALA A 99 -1.01 -25.46 11.49
C ALA A 99 -1.39 -24.98 10.08
N LEU A 100 -2.28 -25.69 9.38
CA LEU A 100 -2.77 -25.28 8.07
C LEU A 100 -3.62 -24.01 8.17
N GLU A 101 -4.51 -23.92 9.15
CA GLU A 101 -5.31 -22.72 9.38
C GLU A 101 -4.46 -21.50 9.67
N ALA A 102 -3.39 -21.64 10.46
CA ALA A 102 -2.47 -20.54 10.74
C ALA A 102 -1.80 -20.04 9.44
N ILE A 103 -1.35 -20.96 8.58
CA ILE A 103 -0.76 -20.61 7.28
C ILE A 103 -1.76 -19.87 6.39
N ILE A 104 -3.01 -20.34 6.33
CA ILE A 104 -4.06 -19.69 5.54
C ILE A 104 -4.33 -18.28 6.07
N LYS A 105 -4.47 -18.11 7.39
CA LYS A 105 -4.70 -16.80 8.03
C LYS A 105 -3.56 -15.82 7.74
N ASP A 106 -2.31 -16.28 7.80
CA ASP A 106 -1.15 -15.44 7.47
C ASP A 106 -1.15 -15.00 5.99
N GLN A 107 -1.52 -15.92 5.08
CA GLN A 107 -1.65 -15.59 3.65
C GLN A 107 -2.82 -14.64 3.38
N GLU A 108 -3.97 -14.84 4.02
CA GLU A 108 -5.12 -13.92 3.92
C GLU A 108 -4.75 -12.52 4.42
N ALA A 109 -4.02 -12.41 5.51
CA ALA A 109 -3.53 -11.13 6.01
C ALA A 109 -2.58 -10.44 5.02
N ALA A 110 -1.70 -11.20 4.37
CA ALA A 110 -0.81 -10.68 3.33
C ALA A 110 -1.58 -10.18 2.10
N ILE A 111 -2.57 -10.94 1.62
CA ILE A 111 -3.44 -10.53 0.51
C ILE A 111 -4.22 -9.27 0.89
N ALA A 112 -4.76 -9.19 2.11
CA ALA A 112 -5.50 -8.03 2.57
C ALA A 112 -4.61 -6.77 2.59
N ALA A 113 -3.35 -6.90 2.99
CA ALA A 113 -2.39 -5.79 2.96
C ALA A 113 -2.06 -5.35 1.52
N ASP A 114 -1.83 -6.30 0.61
CA ASP A 114 -1.57 -6.00 -0.80
C ASP A 114 -2.79 -5.35 -1.48
N GLN A 115 -4.00 -5.84 -1.19
CA GLN A 115 -5.25 -5.28 -1.71
C GLN A 115 -5.47 -3.85 -1.21
N HIS A 116 -5.23 -3.61 0.09
CA HIS A 116 -5.33 -2.27 0.65
C HIS A 116 -4.38 -1.27 -0.01
N GLU A 117 -3.16 -1.68 -0.37
CA GLU A 117 -2.24 -0.83 -1.13
C GLU A 117 -2.74 -0.56 -2.57
N VAL A 118 -3.31 -1.56 -3.24
CA VAL A 118 -3.97 -1.37 -4.55
C VAL A 118 -5.10 -0.36 -4.43
N ASP A 119 -5.98 -0.50 -3.44
CA ASP A 119 -7.15 0.37 -3.24
C ASP A 119 -6.73 1.83 -2.97
N ILE A 120 -5.68 2.04 -2.17
CA ILE A 120 -5.10 3.37 -1.92
C ILE A 120 -4.61 3.99 -3.23
N LEU A 121 -3.86 3.23 -4.03
CA LEU A 121 -3.30 3.73 -5.28
C LEU A 121 -4.38 4.00 -6.32
N GLU A 122 -5.40 3.15 -6.43
CA GLU A 122 -6.53 3.37 -7.33
C GLU A 122 -7.32 4.60 -6.94
N THR A 123 -7.61 4.78 -5.65
CA THR A 123 -8.27 5.99 -5.13
C THR A 123 -7.44 7.25 -5.42
N ALA A 124 -6.11 7.16 -5.34
CA ALA A 124 -5.23 8.28 -5.69
C ALA A 124 -5.22 8.54 -7.21
N LEU A 125 -5.23 7.50 -8.04
CA LEU A 125 -5.28 7.61 -9.49
C LEU A 125 -6.61 8.18 -10.00
N ASP A 126 -7.72 7.88 -9.32
CA ASP A 126 -9.03 8.44 -9.64
C ASP A 126 -9.01 9.98 -9.59
N TYR A 127 -8.27 10.56 -8.65
CA TYR A 127 -8.14 12.02 -8.53
C TYR A 127 -7.53 12.69 -9.78
N ILE A 128 -6.67 11.99 -10.50
CA ILE A 128 -6.02 12.51 -11.72
C ILE A 128 -6.64 11.97 -13.02
N ARG A 129 -7.70 11.15 -12.92
CA ARG A 129 -8.25 10.44 -14.08
C ARG A 129 -8.84 11.38 -15.13
N ASP A 130 -9.44 12.48 -14.70
CA ASP A 130 -10.05 13.49 -15.57
C ASP A 130 -9.03 14.46 -16.18
N ASP A 131 -7.75 14.37 -15.81
CA ASP A 131 -6.71 15.24 -16.35
C ASP A 131 -6.42 14.88 -17.83
N PRO A 132 -6.33 15.86 -18.75
CA PRO A 132 -6.05 15.61 -20.16
C PRO A 132 -4.76 14.81 -20.40
N TYR A 133 -3.80 14.89 -19.48
CA TYR A 133 -2.53 14.18 -19.57
C TYR A 133 -2.48 12.90 -18.74
N TYR A 134 -3.61 12.38 -18.25
CA TYR A 134 -3.65 11.11 -17.50
C TYR A 134 -2.99 9.95 -18.24
N LYS A 135 -3.16 9.90 -19.58
CA LYS A 135 -2.55 8.87 -20.43
C LYS A 135 -1.02 8.88 -20.37
N THR A 136 -0.39 9.97 -19.95
CA THR A 136 1.06 10.03 -19.72
C THR A 136 1.51 9.19 -18.53
N VAL A 137 0.66 9.04 -17.51
CA VAL A 137 0.90 8.18 -16.34
C VAL A 137 0.57 6.74 -16.69
N SER A 138 -0.66 6.48 -17.17
CA SER A 138 -1.11 5.11 -17.45
C SER A 138 -0.28 4.46 -18.56
N GLY A 139 0.02 5.20 -19.63
CA GLY A 139 0.86 4.73 -20.72
C GLY A 139 2.28 4.39 -20.28
N ARG A 140 2.85 5.16 -19.35
CA ARG A 140 4.24 4.95 -18.92
C ARG A 140 4.38 3.82 -17.91
N TYR A 141 3.53 3.82 -16.87
CA TYR A 141 3.72 2.93 -15.72
C TYR A 141 2.94 1.61 -15.85
N PHE A 142 1.84 1.57 -16.62
CA PHE A 142 1.05 0.35 -16.82
C PHE A 142 1.32 -0.28 -18.19
N ASP A 143 1.33 0.53 -19.25
CA ASP A 143 1.50 0.03 -20.63
C ASP A 143 2.98 -0.07 -21.05
N GLY A 144 3.92 0.48 -20.26
CA GLY A 144 5.37 0.43 -20.55
C GLY A 144 5.81 1.25 -21.77
N LEU A 145 4.99 2.18 -22.24
CA LEU A 145 5.25 2.99 -23.43
C LEU A 145 6.34 4.04 -23.19
N ASP A 146 6.99 4.44 -24.28
CA ASP A 146 7.92 5.56 -24.32
C ASP A 146 7.20 6.91 -24.51
N ASN A 147 7.94 8.00 -24.33
CA ASN A 147 7.34 9.34 -24.35
C ASN A 147 6.82 9.71 -25.75
N GLU A 148 7.49 9.28 -26.81
CA GLU A 148 7.10 9.60 -28.19
C GLU A 148 5.78 8.91 -28.54
N THR A 149 5.66 7.60 -28.30
CA THR A 149 4.40 6.89 -28.56
C THR A 149 3.24 7.45 -27.74
N ILE A 150 3.48 7.87 -26.50
CA ILE A 150 2.46 8.53 -25.67
C ILE A 150 2.10 9.90 -26.26
N GLY A 151 3.10 10.66 -26.69
CA GLY A 151 2.95 11.97 -27.30
C GLY A 151 2.09 11.93 -28.55
N GLU A 152 2.37 11.00 -29.45
CA GLU A 152 1.58 10.74 -30.67
C GLU A 152 0.11 10.45 -30.35
N LYS A 153 -0.16 9.63 -29.32
CA LYS A 153 -1.53 9.27 -28.92
C LYS A 153 -2.34 10.45 -28.37
N ILE A 154 -1.68 11.41 -27.72
CA ILE A 154 -2.33 12.59 -27.10
C ILE A 154 -2.24 13.81 -28.04
N GLY A 155 -1.39 13.77 -29.06
CA GLY A 155 -1.11 14.89 -29.95
C GLY A 155 -0.18 15.95 -29.33
N CYS A 156 0.84 15.53 -28.57
CA CYS A 156 1.80 16.44 -27.94
C CYS A 156 3.25 15.94 -28.02
N ASP A 157 4.20 16.87 -27.85
CA ASP A 157 5.64 16.57 -27.87
C ASP A 157 6.08 15.73 -26.66
N GLY A 158 7.10 14.87 -26.84
CA GLY A 158 7.64 14.00 -25.79
C GLY A 158 8.11 14.77 -24.53
N THR A 159 8.61 16.00 -24.67
CA THR A 159 8.96 16.84 -23.50
C THR A 159 7.72 17.33 -22.75
N THR A 160 6.60 17.55 -23.46
CA THR A 160 5.31 17.91 -22.86
C THR A 160 4.72 16.74 -22.09
N VAL A 161 4.86 15.52 -22.63
CA VAL A 161 4.52 14.27 -21.94
C VAL A 161 5.28 14.15 -20.62
N TRP A 162 6.60 14.33 -20.65
CA TRP A 162 7.44 14.21 -19.45
C TRP A 162 7.09 15.24 -18.37
N ARG A 163 6.92 16.52 -18.75
CA ARG A 163 6.56 17.60 -17.80
C ARG A 163 5.21 17.36 -17.14
N ASN A 164 4.19 16.99 -17.92
CA ASN A 164 2.86 16.73 -17.38
C ASN A 164 2.82 15.47 -16.51
N ARG A 165 3.54 14.41 -16.90
CA ARG A 165 3.69 13.23 -16.05
C ARG A 165 4.30 13.59 -14.71
N GLN A 166 5.37 14.39 -14.68
CA GLN A 166 5.97 14.85 -13.42
C GLN A 166 4.98 15.63 -12.56
N ARG A 167 4.18 16.53 -13.15
CA ARG A 167 3.13 17.26 -12.42
C ARG A 167 2.11 16.31 -11.78
N LEU A 168 1.66 15.30 -12.53
CA LEU A 168 0.67 14.33 -12.04
C LEU A 168 1.25 13.45 -10.94
N VAL A 169 2.46 12.93 -11.10
CA VAL A 169 3.13 12.11 -10.07
C VAL A 169 3.39 12.92 -8.80
N LYS A 170 3.77 14.20 -8.91
CA LYS A 170 3.87 15.09 -7.72
C LYS A 170 2.52 15.27 -7.03
N SER A 171 1.44 15.43 -7.79
CA SER A 171 0.08 15.54 -7.23
C SER A 171 -0.33 14.25 -6.50
N LEU A 172 -0.01 13.09 -7.08
CA LEU A 172 -0.20 11.78 -6.42
C LEU A 172 0.65 11.66 -5.15
N ALA A 173 1.92 12.07 -5.18
CA ALA A 173 2.80 12.02 -4.01
C ALA A 173 2.24 12.85 -2.86
N VAL A 174 1.70 14.05 -3.15
CA VAL A 174 1.02 14.88 -2.14
C VAL A 174 -0.25 14.20 -1.62
N ARG A 175 -1.03 13.56 -2.49
CA ARG A 175 -2.23 12.80 -2.08
C ARG A 175 -1.89 11.64 -1.14
N LEU A 176 -0.80 10.92 -1.41
CA LEU A 176 -0.39 9.72 -0.67
C LEU A 176 0.35 10.06 0.64
N TYR A 177 1.20 11.09 0.64
CA TYR A 177 2.12 11.35 1.75
C TYR A 177 1.87 12.69 2.47
N GLY A 178 1.07 13.58 1.89
CA GLY A 178 0.74 14.88 2.46
C GLY A 178 1.93 15.85 2.42
N THR A 179 2.19 16.51 3.54
CA THR A 179 3.19 17.58 3.64
C THR A 179 4.63 17.12 3.39
N THR A 180 4.94 15.83 3.55
CA THR A 180 6.28 15.30 3.27
C THR A 180 6.61 15.26 1.78
N ALA A 181 5.60 15.41 0.92
CA ALA A 181 5.75 15.49 -0.53
C ALA A 181 5.83 16.93 -1.06
N ILE A 182 5.86 17.92 -0.18
CA ILE A 182 5.98 19.33 -0.51
C ILE A 182 7.44 19.74 -0.25
N ASP A 183 8.13 20.22 -1.29
CA ASP A 183 9.47 20.82 -1.22
C ASP A 183 9.35 22.34 -1.40
#